data_AF-A0A7W2LR87-F1
#
_entry.id   AF-A0A7W2LR87-F1
#
_cell.length_a   1.000
_cell.length_b   1.000
_cell.length_c   1.000
_cell.angle_alpha   90.00
_cell.angle_beta   90.00
_cell.angle_gamma   90.00
#
_symmetry.space_group_name_H-M   'P 1'
#
loop_
_entity.id
_entity.type
_entity.pdbx_description
1 polymer ?
#
loop_
_entity_poly.entity_id
_entity_poly.type
_entity_poly.pdbx_seq_one_letter_code
_entity_poly.pdbx_strand_id
1 'polypeptide(L)' 'MKQVDLLLLLWDALQQRDTTFGQVIDLSAACGLDGRRVLADHFRRLS' A
#
# COMPACT_ATOMS: atom_id res chain seq x y z
N MET A 1 -5.48 -0.72 16.57
CA MET A 1 -4.20 -0.91 15.85
C MET A 1 -3.46 0.42 15.88
N LYS A 2 -2.15 0.42 16.14
CA LYS A 2 -1.37 1.66 16.08
C LYS A 2 -1.06 1.96 14.61
N GLN A 3 -0.89 3.24 14.27
CA GLN A 3 -0.63 3.67 12.89
C GLN A 3 0.61 3.01 12.26
N VAL A 4 1.61 2.67 13.08
CA VAL A 4 2.80 1.93 12.66
C VAL A 4 2.47 0.51 12.18
N ASP A 5 1.50 -0.17 12.82
CA ASP A 5 1.10 -1.53 12.45
C ASP A 5 0.43 -1.55 11.07
N LEU A 6 -0.31 -0.49 10.73
CA LEU A 6 -1.00 -0.35 9.44
C LEU A 6 -0.02 -0.09 8.29
N LEU A 7 1.02 0.73 8.53
CA LEU A 7 2.07 0.97 7.53
C LEU A 7 2.89 -0.30 7.25
N LEU A 8 3.13 -1.13 8.27
CA LEU A 8 3.79 -2.43 8.08
C LEU A 8 2.93 -3.40 7.26
N LEU A 9 1.61 -3.43 7.50
CA LEU A 9 0.68 -4.23 6.70
C LEU A 9 0.61 -3.76 5.25
N LEU A 10 0.53 -2.44 5.02
CA LEU A 10 0.58 -1.87 3.68
C LEU A 10 1.91 -2.20 2.97
N TRP A 11 3.02 -2.09 3.70
CA TRP A 11 4.34 -2.43 3.16
C TRP A 11 4.43 -3.90 2.76
N ASP A 12 3.99 -4.82 3.63
CA ASP A 12 3.98 -6.26 3.35
C ASP A 12 3.10 -6.57 2.13
N ALA A 13 1.90 -6.01 2.08
CA ALA A 13 0.99 -6.16 0.95
C ALA A 13 1.64 -5.72 -0.38
N LEU A 14 2.39 -4.62 -0.39
CA LEU A 14 3.09 -4.16 -1.59
C LEU A 14 4.21 -5.11 -2.07
N GLN A 15 4.73 -6.01 -1.23
CA GLN A 15 5.74 -6.99 -1.64
C GLN A 15 5.13 -8.26 -2.23
N GLN A 16 3.85 -8.55 -1.94
CA GLN A 16 3.19 -9.75 -2.42
C GLN A 16 2.63 -9.55 -3.84
N ARG A 17 2.93 -10.50 -4.73
CA ARG A 17 2.48 -10.44 -6.14
C ARG A 17 0.97 -10.60 -6.31
N ASP A 18 0.31 -11.25 -5.37
CA ASP A 18 -1.12 -11.52 -5.42
C ASP A 18 -1.95 -10.39 -4.78
N THR A 19 -1.29 -9.39 -4.21
CA THR A 19 -1.98 -8.22 -3.67
C THR A 19 -2.66 -7.47 -4.79
N THR A 20 -3.97 -7.29 -4.63
CA THR A 20 -4.80 -6.57 -5.58
C THR A 20 -4.67 -5.07 -5.38
N PHE A 21 -4.91 -4.32 -6.46
CA PHE A 21 -5.01 -2.86 -6.40
C PHE A 21 -6.02 -2.38 -5.34
N GLY A 22 -7.15 -3.06 -5.20
CA GLY A 22 -8.17 -2.73 -4.19
C GLY A 22 -7.64 -2.82 -2.76
N GLN A 23 -6.93 -3.91 -2.44
CA GLN A 23 -6.32 -4.08 -1.12
C GLN A 23 -5.30 -2.98 -0.80
N VAL A 24 -4.50 -2.55 -1.78
CA VAL A 24 -3.56 -1.43 -1.57
C VAL A 24 -4.30 -0.13 -1.33
N ILE A 25 -5.38 0.16 -2.07
CA ILE A 25 -6.20 1.36 -1.87
C ILE A 25 -6.81 1.37 -0.45
N ASP A 26 -7.39 0.25 -0.02
CA ASP A 26 -8.05 0.12 1.28
C ASP A 26 -7.06 0.25 2.44
N LEU A 27 -5.89 -0.42 2.36
CA LEU A 27 -4.82 -0.33 3.35
C LEU A 27 -4.20 1.08 3.39
N SER A 28 -4.05 1.72 2.23
CA SER A 28 -3.56 3.10 2.14
C SER A 28 -4.52 4.07 2.81
N ALA A 29 -5.83 3.93 2.57
CA ALA A 29 -6.86 4.75 3.20
C ALA A 29 -6.86 4.57 4.73
N ALA A 30 -6.69 3.33 5.21
CA ALA A 30 -6.54 3.04 6.65
C ALA A 30 -5.28 3.70 7.26
N CYS A 31 -4.23 3.91 6.46
CA CYS A 31 -3.03 4.66 6.86
C CYS A 31 -3.16 6.18 6.71
N GLY A 32 -4.27 6.70 6.16
CA GLY A 32 -4.44 8.12 5.83
C GLY A 32 -3.64 8.57 4.60
N LEU A 33 -3.27 7.63 3.72
CA LEU A 33 -2.50 7.86 2.50
C LEU A 33 -3.39 7.81 1.25
N ASP A 34 -2.98 8.51 0.20
CA ASP A 34 -3.58 8.36 -1.12
C ASP A 34 -3.03 7.09 -1.81
N GLY A 35 -3.84 6.03 -1.84
CA GLY A 35 -3.45 4.76 -2.43
C GLY A 35 -3.09 4.83 -3.92
N ARG A 36 -3.61 5.80 -4.69
CA ARG A 36 -3.22 5.96 -6.10
C ARG A 36 -1.78 6.44 -6.22
N ARG A 37 -1.38 7.37 -5.35
CA ARG A 37 0.02 7.83 -5.25
C ARG A 37 0.93 6.71 -4.79
N VAL A 38 0.52 5.93 -3.78
CA VAL A 38 1.30 4.77 -3.29
C VAL A 38 1.57 3.79 -4.44
N LEU A 39 0.55 3.44 -5.22
CA LEU A 39 0.71 2.57 -6.38
C LEU A 39 1.62 3.19 -7.45
N ALA A 40 1.40 4.46 -7.80
CA ALA A 40 2.22 5.16 -8.80
C ALA A 40 3.70 5.17 -8.40
N ASP A 41 4.02 5.48 -7.14
CA ASP A 41 5.39 5.50 -6.63
C ASP A 41 6.00 4.10 -6.53
N HIS A 42 5.20 3.08 -6.21
CA HIS A 42 5.63 1.68 -6.15
C HIS A 42 6.04 1.17 -7.55
N PHE A 43 5.19 1.36 -8.57
CA PHE A 43 5.48 0.92 -9.93
C PHE A 43 6.49 1.79 -10.66
N ARG A 44 6.64 3.07 -10.28
CA ARG A 44 7.66 3.97 -10.84
C ARG A 44 9.09 3.48 -10.63
N ARG A 45 9.35 2.68 -9.58
CA ARG A 45 10.69 2.10 -9.34
C ARG A 45 10.97 0.86 -10.20
N LEU A 46 9.97 0.36 -10.91
CA LEU A 46 10.05 -0.83 -11.76
C LEU A 46 10.22 -0.51 -13.26
N SER A 47 10.15 0.78 -13.64
CA SER A 47 10.42 1.29 -15.00
C SER A 47 11.83 1.84 -15.15
#